data_AF-Q120Z9-F1
#
_entry.id   AF-Q120Z9-F1
#
_cell.length_a   1.000
_cell.length_b   1.000
_cell.length_c   1.000
_cell.angle_alpha   90.00
_cell.angle_beta   90.00
_cell.angle_gamma   90.00
#
_symmetry.space_group_name_H-M   'P 1'
#
loop_
_entity.id
_entity.type
_entity.pdbx_description
1 polymer ?
#
loop_
_entity_poly.entity_id
_entity_poly.type
_entity_poly.pdbx_seq_one_letter_code
_entity_poly.pdbx_strand_id
1 'polypeptide(L)'
;MNLAAAFKSEIARVARKESRGETQSLKKASSQYRTDIAALKRRVVELERLVARLSKHQVKAIPPRELAEKPTSALRFSATGLAAQRKRLGLSEKEVASILGVSDQSIRKWESGQSHPRASQLPGIASLRRMGKREAAATLAEISNSA
;
A
#
# COMPACT_ATOMS: atom_id res chain seq x y z
N MET A 1 46.42 -47.18 -39.71
CA MET A 1 45.41 -46.28 -39.10
C MET A 1 44.73 -47.02 -37.95
N ASN A 2 44.65 -46.45 -36.75
CA ASN A 2 44.07 -47.15 -35.59
C ASN A 2 42.56 -46.86 -35.49
N LEU A 3 41.74 -47.80 -35.92
CA LEU A 3 40.28 -47.66 -36.03
C LEU A 3 39.58 -47.45 -34.67
N ALA A 4 40.07 -48.11 -33.62
CA ALA A 4 39.53 -47.95 -32.27
C ALA A 4 39.75 -46.52 -31.73
N ALA A 5 40.91 -45.93 -32.03
CA ALA A 5 41.19 -44.54 -31.68
C ALA A 5 40.27 -43.57 -32.43
N ALA A 6 40.00 -43.82 -33.72
CA ALA A 6 39.08 -43.02 -34.53
C ALA A 6 37.65 -43.07 -33.96
N PHE A 7 37.10 -44.24 -33.64
CA PHE A 7 35.77 -44.36 -33.04
C PHE A 7 35.67 -43.68 -31.67
N LYS A 8 36.67 -43.83 -30.81
CA LYS A 8 36.68 -43.17 -29.50
C LYS A 8 36.68 -41.64 -29.64
N SER A 9 37.42 -41.11 -30.62
CA SER A 9 37.43 -39.68 -30.92
C SER A 9 36.07 -39.18 -31.42
N GLU A 10 35.39 -39.97 -32.25
CA GLU A 10 34.09 -39.64 -32.82
C GLU A 10 32.97 -39.70 -31.77
N ILE A 11 32.96 -40.72 -30.92
CA ILE A 11 32.05 -40.83 -29.77
C ILE A 11 32.23 -39.62 -28.84
N ALA A 12 33.47 -39.25 -28.52
CA ALA A 12 33.74 -38.09 -27.67
C ALA A 12 33.29 -36.77 -28.34
N ARG A 13 33.43 -36.66 -29.67
CA ARG A 13 32.98 -35.50 -30.44
C ARG A 13 31.46 -35.36 -30.40
N VAL A 14 30.73 -36.44 -30.65
CA VAL A 14 29.25 -36.46 -30.61
C VAL A 14 28.75 -36.20 -29.20
N ALA A 15 29.27 -36.88 -28.18
CA ALA A 15 28.89 -36.65 -26.78
C ALA A 15 29.07 -35.17 -26.37
N ARG A 16 30.21 -34.55 -26.72
CA ARG A 16 30.43 -33.13 -26.46
C ARG A 16 29.48 -32.21 -27.24
N LYS A 17 29.08 -32.60 -28.46
CA LYS A 17 28.15 -31.82 -29.29
C LYS A 17 26.75 -31.81 -28.65
N GLU A 18 26.24 -32.98 -28.27
CA GLU A 18 24.93 -33.10 -27.64
C GLU A 18 24.89 -32.40 -26.28
N SER A 19 25.88 -32.64 -25.39
CA SER A 19 25.95 -31.95 -24.09
C SER A 19 26.09 -30.44 -24.22
N ARG A 20 26.71 -29.93 -25.30
CA ARG A 20 26.75 -28.48 -25.56
C ARG A 20 25.38 -27.96 -25.95
N GLY A 21 24.64 -28.65 -26.82
CA GLY A 21 23.29 -28.25 -27.22
C GLY A 21 22.35 -28.13 -26.02
N GLU A 22 22.35 -29.13 -25.14
CA GLU A 22 21.52 -29.15 -23.93
C GLU A 22 21.90 -28.04 -22.93
N THR A 23 23.20 -27.78 -22.72
CA THR A 23 23.65 -26.84 -21.68
C THR A 23 23.75 -25.38 -22.14
N GLN A 24 23.72 -25.11 -23.45
CA GLN A 24 23.93 -23.76 -23.98
C GLN A 24 22.79 -22.81 -23.60
N SER A 25 21.54 -23.25 -23.69
CA SER A 25 20.37 -22.44 -23.30
C SER A 25 20.40 -22.11 -21.81
N LEU A 26 20.73 -23.11 -20.97
CA LEU A 26 20.85 -22.95 -19.52
C LEU A 26 21.98 -21.98 -19.14
N LYS A 27 23.15 -22.07 -19.79
CA LYS A 27 24.26 -21.12 -19.58
C LYS A 27 23.87 -19.70 -19.95
N LYS A 28 23.15 -19.52 -21.06
CA LYS A 28 22.64 -18.21 -21.49
C LYS A 28 21.65 -17.64 -20.48
N ALA A 29 20.68 -18.45 -20.04
CA ALA A 29 19.71 -18.05 -19.02
C ALA A 29 20.38 -17.69 -17.69
N SER A 30 21.35 -18.50 -17.22
CA SER A 30 22.11 -18.22 -15.99
C SER A 30 22.88 -16.90 -16.08
N SER A 31 23.53 -16.61 -17.20
CA SER A 31 24.22 -15.33 -17.43
C SER A 31 23.25 -14.15 -17.42
N GLN A 32 22.08 -14.31 -18.04
CA GLN A 32 21.04 -13.28 -18.04
C GLN A 32 20.53 -13.02 -16.62
N TYR A 33 20.15 -14.07 -15.89
CA TYR A 33 19.68 -13.95 -14.51
C TYR A 33 20.71 -13.29 -13.58
N ARG A 34 22.01 -13.60 -13.73
CA ARG A 34 23.06 -12.93 -12.95
C ARG A 34 23.11 -11.43 -13.21
N THR A 35 22.90 -11.02 -14.46
CA THR A 35 22.84 -9.60 -14.85
C THR A 35 21.58 -8.93 -14.29
N ASP A 36 20.44 -9.59 -14.40
CA ASP A 36 19.15 -9.08 -13.91
C ASP A 36 19.16 -8.94 -12.38
N ILE A 37 19.68 -9.94 -11.67
CA ILE A 37 19.84 -9.89 -10.21
C ILE A 37 20.74 -8.72 -9.82
N ALA A 38 21.84 -8.48 -10.53
CA ALA A 38 22.72 -7.35 -10.25
C ALA A 38 22.00 -6.01 -10.50
N ALA A 39 21.22 -5.90 -11.58
CA ALA A 39 20.42 -4.70 -11.88
C ALA A 39 19.34 -4.45 -10.81
N LEU A 40 18.61 -5.49 -10.41
CA LEU A 40 17.59 -5.42 -9.36
C LEU A 40 18.20 -5.02 -8.02
N LYS A 41 19.31 -5.63 -7.60
CA LYS A 41 20.02 -5.26 -6.37
C LYS A 41 20.44 -3.79 -6.38
N ARG A 42 20.97 -3.28 -7.49
CA ARG A 42 21.28 -1.84 -7.64
C ARG A 42 20.03 -0.96 -7.51
N ARG A 43 18.91 -1.37 -8.11
CA ARG A 43 17.63 -0.64 -8.03
C ARG A 43 17.10 -0.60 -6.59
N VAL A 44 17.19 -1.71 -5.86
CA VAL A 44 16.79 -1.79 -4.45
C VAL A 44 17.61 -0.80 -3.61
N VAL A 45 18.94 -0.82 -3.74
CA VAL A 45 19.81 0.12 -3.01
C VAL A 45 19.47 1.58 -3.34
N GLU A 46 19.17 1.91 -4.60
CA GLU A 46 18.78 3.27 -4.96
C GLU A 46 17.41 3.68 -4.38
N LEU A 47 16.44 2.77 -4.36
CA LEU A 47 15.15 3.00 -3.73
C LEU A 47 15.27 3.18 -2.22
N GLU A 48 16.07 2.35 -1.55
CA GLU A 48 16.37 2.48 -0.12
C GLU A 48 17.02 3.85 0.17
N ARG A 49 17.95 4.31 -0.67
CA ARG A 49 18.54 5.66 -0.57
C ARG A 49 17.51 6.76 -0.77
N LEU A 50 16.58 6.60 -1.70
CA LEU A 50 15.49 7.56 -1.92
C LEU A 50 14.56 7.61 -0.70
N VAL A 51 14.16 6.45 -0.16
CA VAL A 51 13.36 6.38 1.06
C VAL A 51 14.09 7.04 2.23
N ALA A 52 15.39 6.77 2.42
CA ALA A 52 16.19 7.41 3.47
C ALA A 52 16.31 8.94 3.29
N ARG A 53 16.41 9.42 2.04
CA ARG A 53 16.42 10.86 1.73
C ARG A 53 15.07 11.50 2.03
N LEU A 54 13.98 10.86 1.61
CA LEU A 54 12.62 11.34 1.83
C LEU A 54 12.24 11.32 3.31
N SER A 55 12.61 10.26 4.05
CA SER A 55 12.41 10.20 5.50
C SER A 55 13.21 11.28 6.23
N LYS A 56 14.47 11.50 5.85
CA LYS A 56 15.28 12.63 6.36
C LYS A 56 14.68 13.99 6.00
N HIS A 57 14.11 14.14 4.80
CA HIS A 57 13.42 15.37 4.41
C HIS A 57 12.12 15.56 5.19
N GLN A 58 11.39 14.49 5.52
CA GLN A 58 10.25 14.54 6.44
C GLN A 58 10.69 15.01 7.83
N VAL A 59 11.81 14.51 8.34
CA VAL A 59 12.36 14.93 9.64
C VAL A 59 12.89 16.36 9.60
N LYS A 60 13.45 16.83 8.47
CA LYS A 60 14.02 18.17 8.32
C LYS A 60 12.99 19.25 7.94
N ALA A 61 11.90 18.88 7.26
CA ALA A 61 10.74 19.73 7.01
C ALA A 61 9.88 19.93 8.28
N ILE A 62 10.20 19.21 9.36
CA ILE A 62 9.75 19.51 10.71
C ILE A 62 10.92 20.23 11.41
N PRO A 63 11.02 21.58 11.35
CA PRO A 63 11.81 22.27 12.35
C PRO A 63 11.28 21.88 13.75
N PRO A 64 12.12 21.83 14.80
CA PRO A 64 11.65 21.72 16.18
C PRO A 64 10.80 22.96 16.51
N ARG A 65 9.52 22.91 16.16
CA ARG A 65 8.53 23.73 16.83
C ARG A 65 8.31 23.03 18.14
N GLU A 66 8.76 23.71 19.19
CA GLU A 66 8.53 23.39 20.59
C GLU A 66 7.18 22.74 20.80
N LEU A 67 7.16 21.85 21.79
CA LEU A 67 6.00 21.34 22.50
C LEU A 67 5.15 22.51 23.05
N ALA A 68 4.49 23.22 22.16
CA ALA A 68 3.48 24.21 22.42
C ALA A 68 2.20 23.68 21.80
N GLU A 69 1.34 23.13 22.66
CA GLU A 69 -0.06 22.88 22.41
C GLU A 69 -0.69 24.03 21.59
N LYS A 70 -0.98 23.79 20.31
CA LYS A 70 -2.17 24.31 19.59
C LYS A 70 -2.28 23.76 18.15
N PRO A 71 -3.52 23.50 17.67
CA PRO A 71 -3.81 22.59 16.55
C PRO A 71 -3.90 23.33 15.22
N THR A 72 -3.15 22.91 14.18
CA THR A 72 -3.39 23.34 12.79
C THR A 72 -2.92 22.30 11.76
N SER A 73 -3.66 21.20 11.66
CA SER A 73 -4.46 21.09 10.44
C SER A 73 -5.89 21.22 10.95
N ALA A 74 -6.58 22.31 10.63
CA ALA A 74 -8.02 22.32 10.85
C ALA A 74 -8.53 21.08 10.12
N LEU A 75 -9.12 20.12 10.84
CA LEU A 75 -9.81 18.99 10.22
C LEU A 75 -10.91 19.62 9.36
N ARG A 76 -10.62 19.83 8.07
CA ARG A 76 -11.51 20.55 7.17
C ARG A 76 -12.71 19.66 6.94
N PHE A 77 -13.81 20.02 7.59
CA PHE A 77 -15.08 19.41 7.32
C PHE A 77 -15.60 19.89 5.95
N SER A 78 -16.22 18.97 5.23
CA SER A 78 -16.90 19.25 3.97
C SER A 78 -18.17 18.42 3.97
N ALA A 79 -19.32 19.09 3.85
CA ALA A 79 -20.64 18.46 3.78
C ALA A 79 -20.72 17.45 2.64
N THR A 80 -20.31 17.86 1.43
CA THR A 80 -20.20 16.99 0.25
C THR A 80 -19.25 15.82 0.49
N GLY A 81 -18.14 16.07 1.19
CA GLY A 81 -17.19 15.03 1.56
C GLY A 81 -17.80 13.97 2.48
N LEU A 82 -18.55 14.38 3.51
CA LEU A 82 -19.23 13.44 4.41
C LEU A 82 -20.24 12.56 3.65
N ALA A 83 -21.10 13.17 2.84
CA ALA A 83 -22.09 12.44 2.04
C ALA A 83 -21.44 11.46 1.05
N ALA A 84 -20.35 11.84 0.41
CA ALA A 84 -19.59 10.97 -0.48
C ALA A 84 -18.96 9.78 0.27
N GLN A 85 -18.42 10.02 1.47
CA GLN A 85 -17.86 8.95 2.31
C GLN A 85 -18.93 7.96 2.76
N ARG A 86 -20.09 8.45 3.20
CA ARG A 86 -21.22 7.60 3.57
C ARG A 86 -21.66 6.71 2.39
N LYS A 87 -21.84 7.30 1.21
CA LYS A 87 -22.17 6.56 -0.03
C LYS A 87 -21.09 5.55 -0.41
N ARG A 88 -19.81 5.92 -0.29
CA ARG A 88 -18.66 5.02 -0.54
C ARG A 88 -18.68 3.81 0.38
N LEU A 89 -19.05 4.00 1.64
CA LEU A 89 -19.15 2.92 2.63
C LEU A 89 -20.45 2.13 2.53
N GLY A 90 -21.47 2.64 1.84
CA GLY A 90 -22.78 2.00 1.71
C GLY A 90 -23.64 2.14 2.95
N LEU A 91 -23.36 3.14 3.79
CA LEU A 91 -24.03 3.35 5.07
C LEU A 91 -25.23 4.29 4.95
N SER A 92 -26.24 4.06 5.78
CA SER A 92 -27.34 4.98 6.07
C SER A 92 -26.90 6.10 7.02
N GLU A 93 -27.69 7.17 7.09
CA GLU A 93 -27.45 8.27 8.03
C GLU A 93 -27.43 7.78 9.49
N LYS A 94 -28.30 6.81 9.82
CA LYS A 94 -28.42 6.21 11.15
C LYS A 94 -27.18 5.43 11.53
N GLU A 95 -26.65 4.61 10.62
CA GLU A 95 -25.43 3.83 10.86
C GLU A 95 -24.21 4.72 11.07
N VAL A 96 -24.05 5.77 10.24
CA VAL A 96 -22.99 6.76 10.44
C VAL A 96 -23.13 7.48 11.77
N ALA A 97 -24.36 7.81 12.16
CA ALA A 97 -24.65 8.44 13.43
C ALA A 97 -24.28 7.54 14.62
N SER A 98 -24.59 6.24 14.54
CA SER A 98 -24.19 5.23 15.53
C SER A 98 -22.67 5.12 15.66
N ILE A 99 -21.93 5.05 14.55
CA ILE A 99 -20.46 5.00 14.56
C ILE A 99 -19.86 6.26 15.19
N LEU A 100 -20.46 7.42 14.97
CA LEU A 100 -19.99 8.70 15.49
C LEU A 100 -20.52 9.05 16.89
N GLY A 101 -21.45 8.26 17.44
CA GLY A 101 -22.11 8.55 18.72
C GLY A 101 -22.94 9.85 18.70
N VAL A 102 -23.56 10.18 17.57
CA VAL A 102 -24.40 11.38 17.41
C VAL A 102 -25.81 11.00 16.97
N SER A 103 -26.73 11.97 16.94
CA SER A 103 -28.07 11.74 16.38
C SER A 103 -28.04 11.69 14.85
N ASP A 104 -28.92 10.89 14.27
CA ASP A 104 -29.21 10.82 12.83
C ASP A 104 -29.53 12.19 12.22
N GLN A 105 -30.30 13.02 12.95
CA GLN A 105 -30.61 14.38 12.55
C GLN A 105 -29.36 15.28 12.44
N SER A 106 -28.32 15.04 13.25
CA SER A 106 -27.07 15.81 13.18
C SER A 106 -26.31 15.50 11.88
N ILE A 107 -26.22 14.23 11.50
CA ILE A 107 -25.59 13.81 10.24
C ILE A 107 -26.30 14.45 9.04
N ARG A 108 -27.64 14.42 9.02
CA ARG A 108 -28.41 15.04 7.94
C ARG A 108 -28.16 16.55 7.82
N LYS A 109 -28.13 17.28 8.94
CA LYS A 109 -27.84 18.72 8.96
C LYS A 109 -26.41 19.05 8.52
N TRP A 110 -25.46 18.15 8.79
CA TRP A 110 -24.08 18.28 8.33
C TRP A 110 -23.93 17.97 6.84
N GLU A 111 -24.62 16.94 6.33
CA GLU A 111 -24.62 16.60 4.90
C GLU A 111 -25.31 17.69 4.06
N SER A 112 -26.35 18.33 4.59
CA SER A 112 -27.05 19.46 3.92
C SER A 112 -26.35 20.81 4.10
N GLY A 113 -25.30 20.89 4.92
CA GLY A 113 -24.58 22.13 5.21
C GLY A 113 -25.36 23.12 6.10
N GLN A 114 -26.48 22.72 6.68
CA GLN A 114 -27.27 23.54 7.61
C GLN A 114 -26.57 23.76 8.95
N SER A 115 -25.68 22.85 9.36
CA SER A 115 -24.85 23.02 10.55
C SER A 115 -23.47 22.41 10.37
N HIS A 116 -22.53 22.85 11.21
CA HIS A 116 -21.15 22.37 11.20
C HIS A 116 -20.88 21.50 12.43
N PRO A 117 -20.13 20.38 12.30
CA PRO A 117 -19.71 19.59 13.45
C PRO A 117 -18.83 20.41 14.40
N ARG A 118 -18.97 20.13 15.70
CA ARG A 118 -18.14 20.74 16.74
C ARG A 118 -16.72 20.18 16.67
N ALA A 119 -15.77 20.91 17.26
CA ALA A 119 -14.36 20.50 17.28
C ALA A 119 -14.14 19.09 17.86
N SER A 120 -14.95 18.68 18.85
CA SER A 120 -14.91 17.33 19.44
C SER A 120 -15.38 16.21 18.50
N GLN A 121 -16.19 16.53 17.50
CA GLN A 121 -16.79 15.58 16.56
C GLN A 121 -15.95 15.43 15.27
N LEU A 122 -15.07 16.40 14.98
CA LEU A 122 -14.19 16.37 13.82
C LEU A 122 -13.25 15.15 13.79
N PRO A 123 -12.64 14.70 14.92
CA PRO A 123 -11.81 13.50 14.93
C PRO A 123 -12.58 12.24 14.53
N GLY A 124 -13.81 12.07 15.03
CA GLY A 124 -14.66 10.94 14.64
C GLY A 124 -14.97 10.93 13.15
N ILE A 125 -15.30 12.10 12.58
CA ILE A 125 -15.53 12.25 11.13
C ILE A 125 -14.24 11.99 10.34
N ALA A 126 -13.07 12.34 10.87
CA ALA A 126 -11.79 12.03 10.25
C ALA A 126 -11.49 10.52 10.24
N SER A 127 -11.84 9.80 11.32
CA SER A 127 -11.70 8.35 11.39
C SER A 127 -12.54 7.65 10.32
N LEU A 128 -13.79 8.08 10.10
CA LEU A 128 -14.64 7.56 9.01
C LEU A 128 -14.00 7.65 7.62
N ARG A 129 -13.17 8.67 7.35
CA ARG A 129 -12.47 8.80 6.06
C ARG A 129 -11.42 7.71 5.84
N ARG A 130 -10.85 7.20 6.92
CA ARG A 130 -9.79 6.18 6.90
C ARG A 130 -10.37 4.76 6.89
N MET A 131 -11.62 4.60 7.31
CA MET A 131 -12.30 3.31 7.37
C MET A 131 -12.60 2.73 5.99
N GLY A 132 -12.50 1.40 5.90
CA GLY A 132 -12.98 0.59 4.77
C GLY A 132 -14.40 0.06 4.97
N LYS A 133 -15.04 -0.44 3.89
CA LYS A 133 -16.40 -1.04 3.96
C LYS A 133 -16.51 -2.17 4.99
N ARG A 134 -15.51 -3.06 5.03
CA ARG A 134 -15.46 -4.21 5.95
C ARG A 134 -15.33 -3.75 7.41
N GLU A 135 -14.48 -2.78 7.66
CA GLU A 135 -14.24 -2.22 8.99
C GLU A 135 -15.48 -1.49 9.49
N ALA A 136 -16.14 -0.68 8.64
CA ALA A 136 -17.40 -0.03 9.00
C ALA A 136 -18.50 -1.04 9.36
N ALA A 137 -18.63 -2.13 8.61
CA ALA A 137 -19.59 -3.19 8.93
C ALA A 137 -19.26 -3.90 10.24
N ALA A 138 -17.97 -4.16 10.52
CA ALA A 138 -17.54 -4.76 11.79
C ALA A 138 -17.83 -3.84 12.98
N THR A 139 -17.51 -2.55 12.88
CA THR A 139 -17.83 -1.56 13.93
C THR A 139 -19.33 -1.47 14.19
N LEU A 140 -20.16 -1.51 13.14
CA LEU A 140 -21.62 -1.54 13.31
C LEU A 140 -22.11 -2.81 13.99
N ALA A 141 -21.53 -3.96 13.66
CA ALA A 141 -21.85 -5.22 14.33
C ALA A 141 -21.46 -5.20 15.82
N GLU A 142 -20.28 -4.67 16.15
CA GLU A 142 -19.84 -4.48 17.55
C GLU A 142 -20.76 -3.53 18.33
N ILE A 143 -21.14 -2.40 17.72
CA ILE A 143 -22.07 -1.44 18.35
C ILE A 143 -23.45 -2.08 18.54
N SER A 144 -23.96 -2.84 17.57
CA SER A 144 -25.24 -3.54 17.70
C SER A 144 -25.21 -4.66 18.73
N ASN A 145 -24.05 -5.24 19.00
CA ASN A 145 -23.89 -6.31 20.00
C ASN A 145 -23.60 -5.78 21.41
N SER A 146 -23.32 -4.47 21.53
CA SER A 146 -23.01 -3.79 22.79
C SER A 146 -24.17 -2.91 23.30
N ALA A 147 -25.31 -2.91 22.59
CA ALA A 147 -26.55 -2.21 22.93
C ALA A 147 -27.60 -3.23 23.39
#